data_AF-K1T858-F1
#
_entry.id   AF-K1T858-F1
#
_cell.length_a   1.000
_cell.length_b   1.000
_cell.length_c   1.000
_cell.angle_alpha   90.00
_cell.angle_beta   90.00
_cell.angle_gamma   90.00
#
_symmetry.space_group_name_H-M   'P 1'
#
loop_
_entity.id
_entity.type
_entity.pdbx_description
1 polymer ?
#
loop_
_entity_poly.entity_id
_entity_poly.type
_entity_poly.pdbx_seq_one_letter_code
_entity_poly.pdbx_strand_id
1 'polypeptide(L)'
;MTAARLLLTDDENEAALFADELEELNTQRKKEENSIIQNISDSVNHNPDLLIERVLVLSGEGWHHGIIGIVASRILERFDKPCFIITREGEISRGSARSFGGFSIFGALQYCEDLLIKYGGHPGAGGFSIETSKIPEFTERLQKYAGDIFDFMPLPDITADKLILPSEITIDNVKGLKILEPFGEGSRQPVFAMGGTSVQEIVPLSKGLHTKLRLVCAGKRFDALLFRQSPNELFIKAGDRIDIMFTMEAQTFAGKESVSIILKDYRKSGLEQRKYFAAKDAYEKY
;
A
#
# COMPACT_ATOMS: atom_id res chain seq x y z
N MET A 1 18.39 -19.91 -9.28
CA MET A 1 19.67 -19.30 -9.74
C MET A 1 19.53 -18.55 -11.06
N THR A 2 18.38 -18.60 -11.74
CA THR A 2 18.09 -17.95 -13.03
C THR A 2 18.45 -16.47 -13.06
N ALA A 3 18.08 -15.70 -12.02
CA ALA A 3 18.44 -14.29 -11.93
C ALA A 3 19.96 -14.04 -11.92
N ALA A 4 20.72 -14.84 -11.17
CA ALA A 4 22.18 -14.71 -11.14
C ALA A 4 22.80 -15.08 -12.50
N ARG A 5 22.27 -16.10 -13.17
CA ARG A 5 22.74 -16.52 -14.50
C ARG A 5 22.46 -15.44 -15.56
N LEU A 6 21.28 -14.83 -15.55
CA LEU A 6 20.94 -13.72 -16.43
C LEU A 6 21.92 -12.55 -16.28
N LEU A 7 22.27 -12.19 -15.04
CA LEU A 7 23.18 -11.06 -14.77
C LEU A 7 24.65 -11.37 -15.05
N LEU A 8 25.03 -12.63 -15.23
CA LEU A 8 26.41 -13.08 -15.37
C LEU A 8 26.73 -13.66 -16.75
N THR A 9 25.74 -13.93 -17.59
CA THR A 9 25.97 -14.45 -18.94
C THR A 9 26.37 -13.33 -19.90
N ASP A 10 27.31 -13.61 -20.78
CA ASP A 10 27.72 -12.75 -21.90
C ASP A 10 27.04 -13.17 -23.23
N ASP A 11 26.27 -14.27 -23.23
CA ASP A 11 25.55 -14.77 -24.41
C ASP A 11 24.12 -14.19 -24.44
N GLU A 12 23.82 -13.44 -25.50
CA GLU A 12 22.52 -12.79 -25.69
C GLU A 12 21.35 -13.79 -25.80
N ASN A 13 21.58 -14.98 -26.38
CA ASN A 13 20.55 -16.01 -26.48
C ASN A 13 20.28 -16.66 -25.12
N GLU A 14 21.32 -16.92 -24.34
CA GLU A 14 21.13 -17.40 -22.96
C GLU A 14 20.42 -16.35 -22.09
N ALA A 15 20.80 -15.07 -22.24
CA ALA A 15 20.15 -13.97 -21.55
C ALA A 15 18.65 -13.90 -21.88
N ALA A 16 18.28 -14.03 -23.16
CA ALA A 16 16.88 -14.07 -23.57
C ALA A 16 16.12 -15.23 -22.91
N LEU A 17 16.70 -16.44 -22.90
CA LEU A 17 16.10 -17.62 -22.27
C LEU A 17 15.90 -17.43 -20.75
N PHE A 18 16.89 -16.88 -20.04
CA PHE A 18 16.74 -16.62 -18.61
C PHE A 18 15.75 -15.49 -18.31
N ALA A 19 15.66 -14.49 -19.18
CA ALA A 19 14.68 -13.42 -19.05
C ALA A 19 13.24 -13.95 -19.19
N ASP A 20 13.00 -14.82 -20.17
CA ASP A 20 11.70 -15.48 -20.36
C ASP A 20 11.34 -16.34 -19.13
N GLU A 21 12.28 -17.14 -18.62
CA GLU A 21 12.08 -17.94 -17.41
C GLU A 21 11.76 -17.06 -16.19
N LEU A 22 12.43 -15.91 -16.03
CA LEU A 22 12.11 -14.97 -14.96
C LEU A 22 10.73 -14.34 -15.12
N GLU A 23 10.28 -14.05 -16.33
CA GLU A 23 8.94 -13.51 -16.55
C GLU A 23 7.84 -14.54 -16.28
N GLU A 24 8.09 -15.81 -16.61
CA GLU A 24 7.22 -16.92 -16.20
C GLU A 24 7.13 -17.04 -14.68
N LEU A 25 8.28 -17.05 -13.98
CA LEU A 25 8.33 -17.08 -12.51
C LEU A 25 7.65 -15.86 -11.87
N ASN A 26 7.81 -14.67 -12.46
CA ASN A 26 7.16 -13.44 -12.03
C ASN A 26 5.63 -13.52 -12.20
N THR A 27 5.17 -14.11 -13.31
CA THR A 27 3.75 -14.35 -13.58
C THR A 27 3.15 -15.34 -12.59
N GLN A 28 3.84 -16.44 -12.32
CA GLN A 28 3.43 -17.41 -11.31
C GLN A 28 3.37 -16.77 -9.91
N ARG A 29 4.42 -16.03 -9.52
CA ARG A 29 4.45 -15.31 -8.24
C ARG A 29 3.26 -14.36 -8.09
N LYS A 30 2.94 -13.56 -9.12
CA LYS A 30 1.78 -12.64 -9.10
C LYS A 30 0.46 -13.40 -8.92
N LYS A 31 0.32 -14.57 -9.55
CA LYS A 31 -0.88 -15.42 -9.41
C LYS A 31 -1.04 -15.95 -7.99
N GLU A 32 0.02 -16.48 -7.40
CA GLU A 32 0.05 -16.98 -6.03
C GLU A 32 -0.20 -15.85 -5.02
N GLU A 33 0.47 -14.70 -5.20
CA GLU A 33 0.26 -13.49 -4.39
C GLU A 33 -1.22 -13.05 -4.39
N ASN A 34 -1.84 -12.98 -5.56
CA ASN A 34 -3.26 -12.60 -5.67
C ASN A 34 -4.18 -13.65 -5.01
N SER A 35 -3.85 -14.93 -5.12
CA SER A 35 -4.58 -16.00 -4.43
C SER A 35 -4.54 -15.80 -2.90
N ILE A 36 -3.35 -15.56 -2.34
CA ILE A 36 -3.19 -15.35 -0.89
C ILE A 36 -3.98 -14.11 -0.43
N ILE A 37 -3.91 -13.00 -1.18
CA ILE A 37 -4.66 -11.78 -0.85
C ILE A 37 -6.17 -12.01 -0.89
N GLN A 38 -6.65 -12.81 -1.84
CA GLN A 38 -8.07 -13.18 -1.88
C GLN A 38 -8.47 -13.98 -0.64
N ASN A 39 -7.69 -14.99 -0.25
CA ASN A 39 -7.93 -15.78 0.96
C ASN A 39 -7.97 -14.90 2.23
N ILE A 40 -7.04 -13.95 2.34
CA ILE A 40 -7.02 -12.96 3.43
C ILE A 40 -8.28 -12.08 3.39
N SER A 41 -8.67 -11.60 2.22
CA SER A 41 -9.86 -10.75 2.05
C SER A 41 -11.12 -11.50 2.49
N ASP A 42 -11.25 -12.76 2.11
CA ASP A 42 -12.39 -13.61 2.49
C ASP A 42 -12.41 -13.83 4.01
N SER A 43 -11.25 -14.02 4.63
CA SER A 43 -11.12 -14.16 6.08
C SER A 43 -11.55 -12.90 6.84
N VAL A 44 -11.12 -11.73 6.36
CA VAL A 44 -11.50 -10.42 6.91
C VAL A 44 -12.99 -10.15 6.71
N ASN A 45 -13.56 -10.51 5.56
CA ASN A 45 -15.00 -10.36 5.31
C ASN A 45 -15.83 -11.28 6.22
N HIS A 46 -15.32 -12.47 6.53
CA HIS A 46 -15.98 -13.40 7.44
C HIS A 46 -15.86 -13.00 8.91
N ASN A 47 -14.73 -12.37 9.28
CA ASN A 47 -14.49 -11.85 10.62
C ASN A 47 -13.99 -10.39 10.58
N PRO A 48 -14.90 -9.41 10.44
CA PRO A 48 -14.54 -8.00 10.38
C PRO A 48 -13.84 -7.47 11.64
N ASP A 49 -14.00 -8.14 12.79
CA ASP A 49 -13.40 -7.73 14.06
C ASP A 49 -11.86 -7.76 14.02
N LEU A 50 -11.28 -8.54 13.09
CA LEU A 50 -9.84 -8.49 12.79
C LEU A 50 -9.36 -7.07 12.44
N LEU A 51 -10.23 -6.25 11.86
CA LEU A 51 -9.91 -4.86 11.52
C LEU A 51 -10.06 -3.90 12.70
N ILE A 52 -10.53 -4.35 13.87
CA ILE A 52 -10.54 -3.54 15.09
C ILE A 52 -9.17 -3.64 15.78
N GLU A 53 -8.52 -4.79 15.69
CA GLU A 53 -7.22 -5.07 16.29
C GLU A 53 -6.13 -4.07 15.87
N ARG A 54 -5.18 -3.79 16.78
CA ARG A 54 -4.10 -2.82 16.55
C ARG A 54 -3.10 -3.31 15.50
N VAL A 55 -2.86 -4.62 15.47
CA VAL A 55 -1.94 -5.30 14.56
C VAL A 55 -2.69 -6.41 13.83
N LEU A 56 -2.50 -6.53 12.52
CA LEU A 56 -3.08 -7.64 11.75
C LEU A 56 -2.16 -8.86 11.81
N VAL A 57 -2.60 -9.94 12.46
CA VAL A 57 -1.88 -11.23 12.44
C VAL A 57 -2.73 -12.23 11.68
N LEU A 58 -2.25 -12.62 10.51
CA LEU A 58 -2.99 -13.45 9.56
C LEU A 58 -2.18 -14.67 9.22
N SER A 59 -2.77 -15.86 9.38
CA SER A 59 -2.10 -17.12 9.07
C SER A 59 -2.92 -17.99 8.12
N GLY A 60 -2.27 -18.68 7.21
CA GLY A 60 -2.90 -19.62 6.28
C GLY A 60 -2.00 -20.79 5.91
N GLU A 61 -2.62 -21.85 5.40
CA GLU A 61 -1.91 -23.02 4.88
C GLU A 61 -1.62 -22.88 3.38
N GLY A 62 -0.55 -23.52 2.91
CA GLY A 62 -0.21 -23.56 1.49
C GLY A 62 0.27 -22.21 0.92
N TRP A 63 0.55 -21.21 1.77
CA TRP A 63 1.11 -19.94 1.33
C TRP A 63 2.62 -20.07 1.13
N HIS A 64 3.13 -19.67 -0.04
CA HIS A 64 4.56 -19.78 -0.30
C HIS A 64 5.35 -18.76 0.55
N HIS A 65 6.28 -19.22 1.39
CA HIS A 65 7.06 -18.35 2.29
C HIS A 65 7.90 -17.28 1.56
N GLY A 66 8.27 -17.51 0.30
CA GLY A 66 8.91 -16.50 -0.56
C GLY A 66 7.99 -15.36 -1.02
N ILE A 67 6.67 -15.47 -0.80
CA ILE A 67 5.65 -14.55 -1.31
C ILE A 67 4.98 -13.76 -0.18
N ILE A 68 4.87 -14.34 1.02
CA ILE A 68 4.19 -13.70 2.18
C ILE A 68 4.75 -12.31 2.54
N GLY A 69 6.01 -12.01 2.22
CA GLY A 69 6.57 -10.67 2.43
C GLY A 69 6.00 -9.60 1.48
N ILE A 70 5.68 -9.97 0.24
CA ILE A 70 5.03 -9.08 -0.73
C ILE A 70 3.55 -8.91 -0.36
N VAL A 71 2.92 -10.01 0.05
CA VAL A 71 1.56 -9.99 0.59
C VAL A 71 1.48 -9.06 1.80
N ALA A 72 2.41 -9.14 2.74
CA ALA A 72 2.46 -8.26 3.90
C ALA A 72 2.51 -6.78 3.49
N SER A 73 3.34 -6.41 2.50
CA SER A 73 3.36 -5.03 1.99
C SER A 73 2.01 -4.60 1.42
N ARG A 74 1.32 -5.48 0.68
CA ARG A 74 -0.02 -5.17 0.14
C ARG A 74 -1.12 -5.11 1.19
N ILE A 75 -1.05 -5.94 2.23
CA ILE A 75 -2.00 -5.90 3.36
C ILE A 75 -1.79 -4.61 4.18
N LEU A 76 -0.52 -4.22 4.41
CA LEU A 76 -0.17 -2.94 5.02
C LEU A 76 -0.79 -1.77 4.25
N GLU A 77 -0.57 -1.70 2.92
CA GLU A 77 -1.12 -0.64 2.05
C GLU A 77 -2.65 -0.62 2.01
N ARG A 78 -3.30 -1.77 2.17
CA ARG A 78 -4.76 -1.87 2.04
C ARG A 78 -5.49 -1.49 3.32
N PHE A 79 -4.95 -1.87 4.46
CA PHE A 79 -5.62 -1.71 5.76
C PHE A 79 -4.97 -0.66 6.65
N ASP A 80 -3.84 -0.08 6.23
CA ASP A 80 -3.12 0.94 6.98
C ASP A 80 -2.82 0.50 8.41
N LYS A 81 -2.43 -0.78 8.57
CA LYS A 81 -2.12 -1.40 9.87
C LYS A 81 -0.86 -2.26 9.80
N PRO A 82 0.03 -2.20 10.82
CA PRO A 82 1.13 -3.14 10.93
C PRO A 82 0.61 -4.56 10.82
N CYS A 83 1.29 -5.39 10.02
CA CYS A 83 0.78 -6.71 9.71
C CYS A 83 1.87 -7.79 9.76
N PHE A 84 1.47 -8.98 10.18
CA PHE A 84 2.27 -10.19 10.28
C PHE A 84 1.54 -11.28 9.50
N ILE A 85 2.11 -11.69 8.37
CA ILE A 85 1.56 -12.74 7.50
C ILE A 85 2.35 -14.02 7.73
N ILE A 86 1.66 -15.08 8.11
CA ILE A 86 2.25 -16.35 8.54
C ILE A 86 1.79 -17.47 7.60
N THR A 87 2.72 -18.24 7.07
CA THR A 87 2.43 -19.51 6.41
C THR A 87 2.61 -20.66 7.39
N ARG A 88 1.59 -21.51 7.50
CA ARG A 88 1.57 -22.70 8.36
C ARG A 88 2.16 -23.89 7.61
N GLU A 89 3.33 -24.36 8.04
CA GLU A 89 4.10 -25.44 7.39
C GLU A 89 4.34 -26.60 8.39
N GLY A 90 3.27 -27.31 8.79
CA GLY A 90 3.37 -28.39 9.77
C GLY A 90 3.63 -27.87 11.19
N GLU A 91 4.66 -28.36 11.86
CA GLU A 91 4.99 -27.95 13.25
C GLU A 91 5.63 -26.57 13.33
N ILE A 92 6.34 -26.13 12.28
CA ILE A 92 7.05 -24.85 12.24
C ILE A 92 6.45 -23.98 11.13
N SER A 93 5.99 -22.81 11.51
CA SER A 93 5.47 -21.78 10.61
C SER A 93 6.53 -20.73 10.31
N ARG A 94 6.41 -20.06 9.15
CA ARG A 94 7.25 -18.93 8.75
C ARG A 94 6.40 -17.67 8.60
N GLY A 95 6.91 -16.54 9.09
CA GLY A 95 6.21 -15.27 9.04
C GLY A 95 7.03 -14.16 8.41
N SER A 96 6.35 -13.23 7.75
CA SER A 96 6.91 -11.94 7.35
C SER A 96 6.02 -10.81 7.86
N ALA A 97 6.65 -9.72 8.28
CA ALA A 97 5.97 -8.59 8.87
C ALA A 97 6.37 -7.28 8.19
N ARG A 98 5.43 -6.33 8.19
CA ARG A 98 5.58 -4.98 7.62
C ARG A 98 4.89 -3.97 8.53
N SER A 99 5.47 -2.79 8.63
CA SER A 99 4.94 -1.66 9.40
C SER A 99 5.31 -0.33 8.72
N PHE A 100 4.68 0.74 9.19
CA PHE A 100 5.00 2.12 8.85
C PHE A 100 5.03 2.97 10.15
N GLY A 101 5.48 4.23 10.01
CA GLY A 101 5.52 5.17 11.12
C GLY A 101 6.38 4.68 12.28
N GLY A 102 5.88 4.86 13.51
CA GLY A 102 6.62 4.55 14.74
C GLY A 102 6.58 3.10 15.20
N PHE A 103 5.74 2.24 14.63
CA PHE A 103 5.62 0.86 15.10
C PHE A 103 6.78 0.01 14.57
N SER A 104 7.72 -0.34 15.46
CA SER A 104 8.91 -1.15 15.13
C SER A 104 8.59 -2.65 15.06
N ILE A 105 8.69 -3.24 13.86
CA ILE A 105 8.60 -4.69 13.66
C ILE A 105 9.68 -5.44 14.44
N PHE A 106 10.93 -4.96 14.39
CA PHE A 106 12.01 -5.60 15.13
C PHE A 106 11.74 -5.59 16.65
N GLY A 107 11.27 -4.46 17.19
CA GLY A 107 10.90 -4.36 18.60
C GLY A 107 9.76 -5.30 18.99
N ALA A 108 8.73 -5.41 18.13
CA ALA A 108 7.61 -6.32 18.34
C ALA A 108 8.04 -7.80 18.32
N LEU A 109 8.94 -8.18 17.40
CA LEU A 109 9.49 -9.54 17.36
C LEU A 109 10.37 -9.83 18.58
N GLN A 110 11.19 -8.87 19.00
CA GLN A 110 12.03 -9.00 20.20
C GLN A 110 11.18 -9.16 21.47
N TYR A 111 10.04 -8.46 21.58
CA TYR A 111 9.11 -8.61 22.70
C TYR A 111 8.51 -10.04 22.78
N CYS A 112 8.44 -10.75 21.66
CA CYS A 112 7.93 -12.11 21.58
C CYS A 112 9.03 -13.17 21.44
N GLU A 113 10.30 -12.85 21.71
CA GLU A 113 11.45 -13.67 21.32
C GLU A 113 11.42 -15.11 21.86
N ASP A 114 10.87 -15.33 23.04
CA ASP A 114 10.73 -16.65 23.67
C ASP A 114 9.75 -17.58 22.94
N LEU A 115 8.85 -17.02 22.12
CA LEU A 115 7.96 -17.79 21.25
C LEU A 115 8.60 -18.14 19.92
N LEU A 116 9.66 -17.42 19.52
CA LEU A 116 10.24 -17.48 18.19
C LEU A 116 11.43 -18.42 18.15
N ILE A 117 11.53 -19.21 17.08
CA ILE A 117 12.68 -20.08 16.83
C ILE A 117 13.84 -19.25 16.25
N LYS A 118 13.51 -18.33 15.34
CA LYS A 118 14.43 -17.38 14.70
C LYS A 118 13.63 -16.12 14.34
N TYR A 119 14.27 -14.96 14.43
CA TYR A 119 13.70 -13.71 13.96
C TYR A 119 14.80 -12.71 13.57
N GLY A 120 14.43 -11.71 12.78
CA GLY A 120 15.30 -10.62 12.41
C GLY A 120 14.60 -9.59 11.53
N GLY A 121 15.27 -8.47 11.29
CA GLY A 121 14.75 -7.39 10.46
C GLY A 121 15.15 -6.01 10.95
N HIS A 122 14.32 -5.03 10.59
CA HIS A 122 14.46 -3.61 10.88
C HIS A 122 13.11 -3.04 11.31
N PRO A 123 13.02 -1.76 11.71
CA PRO A 123 11.75 -1.18 12.18
C PRO A 123 10.56 -1.34 11.22
N GLY A 124 10.77 -1.24 9.90
CA GLY A 124 9.68 -1.34 8.91
C GLY A 124 9.37 -2.75 8.40
N ALA A 125 10.26 -3.74 8.61
CA ALA A 125 10.11 -5.07 8.02
C ALA A 125 10.88 -6.14 8.80
N GLY A 126 10.34 -7.35 8.86
CA GLY A 126 10.99 -8.47 9.53
C GLY A 126 10.51 -9.82 9.04
N GLY A 127 11.26 -10.85 9.44
CA GLY A 127 10.95 -12.25 9.18
C GLY A 127 11.21 -13.08 10.42
N PHE A 128 10.41 -14.14 10.60
CA PHE A 128 10.51 -15.02 11.76
C PHE A 128 10.05 -16.44 11.45
N SER A 129 10.41 -17.38 12.32
CA SER A 129 9.85 -18.72 12.38
C SER A 129 9.36 -19.02 13.79
N ILE A 130 8.23 -19.70 13.88
CA ILE A 130 7.50 -19.94 15.13
C ILE A 130 6.92 -21.35 15.11
N GLU A 131 6.78 -22.01 16.27
CA GLU A 131 5.97 -23.23 16.36
C GLU A 131 4.52 -22.90 16.03
N THR A 132 3.86 -23.69 15.17
CA THR A 132 2.50 -23.42 14.70
C THR A 132 1.50 -23.34 15.87
N SER A 133 1.73 -24.11 16.94
CA SER A 133 0.94 -24.08 18.17
C SER A 133 1.02 -22.76 18.95
N LYS A 134 2.09 -21.96 18.77
CA LYS A 134 2.33 -20.70 19.50
C LYS A 134 1.76 -19.47 18.79
N ILE A 135 1.18 -19.62 17.59
CA ILE A 135 0.59 -18.50 16.83
C ILE A 135 -0.49 -17.73 17.61
N PRO A 136 -1.42 -18.39 18.35
CA PRO A 136 -2.42 -17.69 19.15
C PRO A 136 -1.77 -16.81 20.23
N GLU A 137 -0.84 -17.36 21.02
CA GLU A 137 -0.13 -16.61 22.05
C GLU A 137 0.70 -15.46 21.46
N PHE A 138 1.37 -15.69 20.34
CA PHE A 138 2.08 -14.65 19.61
C PHE A 138 1.18 -13.50 19.18
N THR A 139 -0.04 -13.81 18.72
CA THR A 139 -1.04 -12.80 18.33
C THR A 139 -1.44 -11.94 19.52
N GLU A 140 -1.76 -12.55 20.66
CA GLU A 140 -2.13 -11.84 21.88
C GLU A 140 -0.98 -10.94 22.39
N ARG A 141 0.26 -11.43 22.38
CA ARG A 141 1.42 -10.66 22.81
C ARG A 141 1.70 -9.46 21.89
N LEU A 142 1.46 -9.59 20.58
CA LEU A 142 1.58 -8.47 19.66
C LEU A 142 0.51 -7.40 19.92
N GLN A 143 -0.73 -7.78 20.19
CA GLN A 143 -1.77 -6.79 20.55
C GLN A 143 -1.40 -6.07 21.84
N LYS A 144 -0.91 -6.82 22.85
CA LYS A 144 -0.45 -6.25 24.12
C LYS A 144 0.71 -5.27 23.90
N TYR A 145 1.75 -5.68 23.16
CA TYR A 145 2.88 -4.80 22.84
C TYR A 145 2.43 -3.50 22.16
N ALA A 146 1.50 -3.61 21.19
CA ALA A 146 0.94 -2.45 20.53
C ALA A 146 0.16 -1.54 21.50
N GLY A 147 -0.67 -2.11 22.37
CA GLY A 147 -1.45 -1.36 23.35
C GLY A 147 -0.62 -0.73 24.46
N ASP A 148 0.49 -1.34 24.87
CA ASP A 148 1.39 -0.81 25.90
C ASP A 148 2.19 0.41 25.41
N ILE A 149 2.47 0.47 24.11
CA ILE A 149 3.32 1.52 23.51
C ILE A 149 2.49 2.64 22.89
N PHE A 150 1.33 2.29 22.33
CA PHE A 150 0.51 3.21 21.57
C PHE A 150 -0.87 3.31 22.17
N ASP A 151 -1.23 4.47 22.72
CA ASP A 151 -2.63 4.79 23.01
C ASP A 151 -3.45 4.69 21.70
N PHE A 152 -2.92 5.26 20.63
CA PHE A 152 -3.44 5.21 19.26
C PHE A 152 -2.37 4.74 18.29
N MET A 153 -2.73 3.83 17.40
CA MET A 153 -1.79 3.35 16.40
C MET A 153 -1.38 4.50 15.46
N PRO A 154 -0.11 4.52 14.99
CA PRO A 154 0.28 5.47 13.95
C PRO A 154 -0.65 5.35 12.76
N LEU A 155 -1.09 6.49 12.24
CA LEU A 155 -1.82 6.56 10.97
C LEU A 155 -0.82 6.91 9.86
N PRO A 156 -0.97 6.33 8.65
CA PRO A 156 -0.21 6.81 7.51
C PRO A 156 -0.57 8.27 7.27
N ASP A 157 0.45 9.09 7.04
CA ASP A 157 0.28 10.48 6.68
C ASP A 157 0.86 10.74 5.28
N ILE A 158 0.30 11.73 4.62
CA ILE A 158 0.82 12.25 3.38
C ILE A 158 0.86 13.76 3.45
N THR A 159 2.00 14.33 3.11
CA THR A 159 2.21 15.77 3.09
C THR A 159 2.35 16.26 1.66
N ALA A 160 1.57 17.28 1.31
CA ALA A 160 1.72 18.01 0.06
C ALA A 160 2.93 18.94 0.16
N ASP A 161 3.81 18.87 -0.83
CA ASP A 161 4.95 19.78 -0.95
C ASP A 161 4.49 21.19 -1.37
N LYS A 162 3.40 21.28 -2.14
CA LYS A 162 2.85 22.56 -2.58
C LYS A 162 1.35 22.51 -2.86
N LEU A 163 0.63 23.54 -2.42
CA LEU A 163 -0.72 23.84 -2.90
C LEU A 163 -0.62 24.52 -4.27
N ILE A 164 -1.35 23.99 -5.25
CA ILE A 164 -1.30 24.51 -6.62
C ILE A 164 -2.69 24.88 -7.14
N LEU A 165 -2.70 25.86 -8.04
CA LEU A 165 -3.87 26.24 -8.80
C LEU A 165 -4.05 25.36 -10.05
N PRO A 166 -5.29 25.19 -10.55
CA PRO A 166 -5.56 24.55 -11.84
C PRO A 166 -4.76 25.14 -13.02
N SER A 167 -4.34 26.40 -12.92
CA SER A 167 -3.50 27.09 -13.91
C SER A 167 -2.08 26.56 -13.99
N GLU A 168 -1.54 26.01 -12.89
CA GLU A 168 -0.17 25.52 -12.80
C GLU A 168 0.00 24.09 -13.31
N ILE A 169 -1.09 23.37 -13.57
CA ILE A 169 -1.09 22.03 -14.16
C ILE A 169 -0.87 22.16 -15.67
N THR A 170 0.40 22.32 -16.07
CA THR A 170 0.84 22.44 -17.47
C THR A 170 1.91 21.41 -17.78
N ILE A 171 2.03 21.03 -19.06
CA ILE A 171 3.05 20.07 -19.51
C ILE A 171 4.46 20.60 -19.21
N ASP A 172 4.72 21.88 -19.42
CA ASP A 172 6.03 22.50 -19.17
C ASP A 172 6.42 22.45 -17.69
N ASN A 173 5.48 22.76 -16.78
CA ASN A 173 5.73 22.68 -15.35
C ASN A 173 6.03 21.24 -14.93
N VAL A 174 5.28 20.26 -15.42
CA VAL A 174 5.48 18.84 -15.10
C VAL A 174 6.79 18.32 -15.68
N LYS A 175 7.15 18.68 -16.91
CA LYS A 175 8.46 18.36 -17.49
C LYS A 175 9.62 18.99 -16.70
N GLY A 176 9.42 20.19 -16.16
CA GLY A 176 10.38 20.85 -15.29
C GLY A 176 10.70 20.06 -14.01
N LEU A 177 9.77 19.23 -13.52
CA LEU A 177 9.99 18.39 -12.33
C LEU A 177 11.00 17.27 -12.55
N LYS A 178 11.34 16.93 -13.80
CA LYS A 178 12.32 15.87 -14.12
C LYS A 178 13.71 16.15 -13.54
N ILE A 179 14.04 17.41 -13.22
CA ILE A 179 15.31 17.75 -12.54
C ILE A 179 15.44 17.12 -11.15
N LEU A 180 14.32 16.68 -10.54
CA LEU A 180 14.28 16.02 -9.25
C LEU A 180 14.45 14.50 -9.34
N GLU A 181 14.50 13.94 -10.54
CA GLU A 181 14.75 12.51 -10.74
C GLU A 181 16.21 12.15 -10.44
N PRO A 182 16.50 10.90 -10.01
CA PRO A 182 15.56 9.77 -9.87
C PRO A 182 14.72 9.84 -8.59
N PHE A 183 13.45 9.41 -8.71
CA PHE A 183 12.58 9.23 -7.56
C PHE A 183 12.77 7.85 -6.92
N GLY A 184 12.58 7.78 -5.61
CA GLY A 184 12.69 6.55 -4.83
C GLY A 184 12.64 6.81 -3.32
N GLU A 185 13.09 5.83 -2.55
CA GLU A 185 13.24 5.99 -1.10
C GLU A 185 14.21 7.14 -0.79
N GLY A 186 13.79 8.09 0.06
CA GLY A 186 14.56 9.31 0.35
C GLY A 186 14.50 10.42 -0.71
N SER A 187 13.88 10.16 -1.88
CA SER A 187 13.65 11.15 -2.94
C SER A 187 12.27 10.91 -3.56
N ARG A 188 11.20 11.16 -2.79
CA ARG A 188 9.83 10.89 -3.25
C ARG A 188 9.44 11.85 -4.38
N GLN A 189 8.56 11.39 -5.26
CA GLN A 189 7.92 12.27 -6.25
C GLN A 189 7.14 13.39 -5.52
N PRO A 190 7.22 14.65 -6.00
CA PRO A 190 6.48 15.75 -5.40
C PRO A 190 4.97 15.50 -5.37
N VAL A 191 4.38 15.69 -4.20
CA VAL A 191 2.94 15.60 -3.97
C VAL A 191 2.37 17.01 -3.93
N PHE A 192 1.35 17.25 -4.73
CA PHE A 192 0.64 18.52 -4.80
C PHE A 192 -0.74 18.38 -4.19
N ALA A 193 -1.30 19.50 -3.73
CA ALA A 193 -2.66 19.55 -3.26
C ALA A 193 -3.47 20.66 -3.93
N MET A 194 -4.76 20.39 -4.15
CA MET A 194 -5.71 21.34 -4.72
C MET A 194 -7.08 21.19 -4.03
N GLY A 195 -7.61 22.31 -3.54
CA GLY A 195 -8.88 22.34 -2.84
C GLY A 195 -10.08 22.60 -3.75
N GLY A 196 -11.25 22.13 -3.32
CA GLY A 196 -12.51 22.57 -3.90
C GLY A 196 -12.79 22.07 -5.32
N THR A 197 -12.28 20.90 -5.67
CA THR A 197 -12.45 20.24 -6.98
C THR A 197 -13.79 19.51 -7.05
N SER A 198 -14.57 19.69 -8.11
CA SER A 198 -15.87 19.03 -8.28
C SER A 198 -15.73 17.71 -9.04
N VAL A 199 -16.29 16.63 -8.50
CA VAL A 199 -16.36 15.32 -9.15
C VAL A 199 -17.49 15.33 -10.17
N GLN A 200 -17.17 15.21 -11.46
CA GLN A 200 -18.17 15.13 -12.52
C GLN A 200 -18.59 13.69 -12.79
N GLU A 201 -17.63 12.77 -12.79
CA GLU A 201 -17.88 11.37 -13.13
C GLU A 201 -16.84 10.47 -12.45
N ILE A 202 -17.29 9.27 -12.09
CA ILE A 202 -16.47 8.19 -11.54
C ILE A 202 -16.52 7.04 -12.55
N VAL A 203 -15.39 6.75 -13.19
CA VAL A 203 -15.30 5.80 -14.31
C VAL A 203 -14.50 4.58 -13.87
N PRO A 204 -15.08 3.36 -13.87
CA PRO A 204 -14.32 2.14 -13.64
C PRO A 204 -13.33 1.89 -14.78
N LEU A 205 -12.10 1.49 -14.44
CA LEU A 205 -11.06 1.05 -15.36
C LEU A 205 -10.65 -0.39 -15.04
N SER A 206 -10.11 -1.11 -16.03
CA SER A 206 -9.60 -2.48 -15.88
C SER A 206 -10.58 -3.40 -15.14
N LYS A 207 -11.84 -3.46 -15.61
CA LYS A 207 -12.93 -4.24 -14.98
C LYS A 207 -13.24 -3.85 -13.52
N GLY A 208 -12.98 -2.59 -13.15
CA GLY A 208 -13.25 -2.05 -11.80
C GLY A 208 -12.08 -2.13 -10.83
N LEU A 209 -10.89 -2.58 -11.28
CA LEU A 209 -9.69 -2.59 -10.42
C LEU A 209 -9.14 -1.18 -10.15
N HIS A 210 -9.27 -0.26 -11.10
CA HIS A 210 -8.84 1.12 -10.93
C HIS A 210 -10.02 2.06 -11.18
N THR A 211 -9.91 3.28 -10.70
CA THR A 211 -10.92 4.32 -10.92
C THR A 211 -10.30 5.52 -11.59
N LYS A 212 -11.02 6.09 -12.56
CA LYS A 212 -10.74 7.41 -13.10
C LYS A 212 -11.80 8.40 -12.66
N LEU A 213 -11.39 9.48 -12.03
CA LEU A 213 -12.25 10.60 -11.71
C LEU A 213 -12.13 11.66 -12.80
N ARG A 214 -13.27 12.07 -13.37
CA ARG A 214 -13.35 13.28 -14.18
C ARG A 214 -13.66 14.44 -13.25
N LEU A 215 -12.75 15.38 -13.18
CA LEU A 215 -12.75 16.46 -12.20
C LEU A 215 -12.85 17.83 -12.88
N VAL A 216 -13.52 18.77 -12.23
CA VAL A 216 -13.55 20.18 -12.63
C VAL A 216 -13.10 21.07 -11.49
N CYS A 217 -12.10 21.91 -11.72
CA CYS A 217 -11.67 22.93 -10.77
C CYS A 217 -11.43 24.26 -11.50
N ALA A 218 -12.05 25.34 -11.00
CA ALA A 218 -12.00 26.67 -11.62
C ALA A 218 -12.26 26.66 -13.14
N GLY A 219 -13.24 25.89 -13.60
CA GLY A 219 -13.62 25.77 -15.02
C GLY A 219 -12.70 24.87 -15.88
N LYS A 220 -11.56 24.40 -15.35
CA LYS A 220 -10.68 23.45 -16.04
C LYS A 220 -11.06 22.00 -15.73
N ARG A 221 -10.91 21.13 -16.73
CA ARG A 221 -11.20 19.69 -16.64
C ARG A 221 -9.91 18.89 -16.49
N PHE A 222 -9.96 17.87 -15.63
CA PHE A 222 -8.84 16.97 -15.35
C PHE A 222 -9.32 15.52 -15.28
N ASP A 223 -8.50 14.60 -15.77
CA ASP A 223 -8.66 13.17 -15.54
C ASP A 223 -7.65 12.77 -14.47
N ALA A 224 -8.13 12.21 -13.37
CA ALA A 224 -7.30 11.79 -12.26
C ALA A 224 -7.47 10.28 -12.00
N LEU A 225 -6.38 9.57 -11.82
CA LEU A 225 -6.33 8.12 -11.69
C LEU A 225 -6.12 7.70 -10.24
N LEU A 226 -6.94 6.77 -9.78
CA LEU A 226 -6.80 6.04 -8.53
C LEU A 226 -6.52 4.57 -8.88
N PHE A 227 -5.30 4.12 -8.64
CA PHE A 227 -4.94 2.74 -8.91
C PHE A 227 -5.34 1.83 -7.75
N ARG A 228 -5.94 0.67 -8.06
CA ARG A 228 -6.30 -0.37 -7.07
C ARG A 228 -7.37 0.08 -6.08
N GLN A 229 -8.18 1.06 -6.48
CA GLN A 229 -9.38 1.46 -5.78
C GLN A 229 -10.54 1.37 -6.75
N SER A 230 -11.50 0.51 -6.42
CA SER A 230 -12.75 0.33 -7.17
C SER A 230 -13.67 1.53 -6.92
N PRO A 231 -14.54 1.91 -7.88
CA PRO A 231 -15.52 2.96 -7.66
C PRO A 231 -16.42 2.72 -6.43
N ASN A 232 -16.67 1.46 -6.09
CA ASN A 232 -17.51 1.07 -4.96
C ASN A 232 -16.83 1.26 -3.60
N GLU A 233 -15.51 1.40 -3.58
CA GLU A 233 -14.72 1.64 -2.36
C GLU A 233 -14.59 3.15 -2.06
N LEU A 234 -15.03 4.01 -2.99
CA LEU A 234 -14.91 5.45 -2.84
C LEU A 234 -16.08 6.04 -2.05
N PHE A 235 -15.77 6.79 -1.00
CA PHE A 235 -16.74 7.53 -0.18
C PHE A 235 -17.18 8.88 -0.78
N ILE A 236 -17.19 8.98 -2.11
CA ILE A 236 -17.53 10.18 -2.89
C ILE A 236 -18.45 9.82 -4.06
N LYS A 237 -19.25 10.78 -4.51
CA LYS A 237 -20.14 10.63 -5.67
C LYS A 237 -20.01 11.78 -6.65
N ALA A 238 -20.51 11.60 -7.87
CA ALA A 238 -20.66 12.70 -8.82
C ALA A 238 -21.48 13.85 -8.19
N GLY A 239 -21.02 15.07 -8.37
CA GLY A 239 -21.53 16.28 -7.73
C GLY A 239 -20.84 16.66 -6.42
N ASP A 240 -20.12 15.73 -5.76
CA ASP A 240 -19.36 16.07 -4.56
C ASP A 240 -18.21 17.04 -4.88
N ARG A 241 -17.86 17.85 -3.89
CA ARG A 241 -16.69 18.73 -3.93
C ARG A 241 -15.62 18.16 -3.00
N ILE A 242 -14.41 17.99 -3.51
CA ILE A 242 -13.30 17.32 -2.82
C ILE A 242 -12.03 18.17 -2.83
N ASP A 243 -11.24 18.03 -1.78
CA ASP A 243 -9.83 18.42 -1.79
C ASP A 243 -9.02 17.18 -2.17
N ILE A 244 -8.00 17.35 -3.00
CA ILE A 244 -7.21 16.25 -3.53
C ILE A 244 -5.73 16.43 -3.28
N MET A 245 -5.03 15.31 -3.07
CA MET A 245 -3.58 15.19 -3.08
C MET A 245 -3.16 14.27 -4.22
N PHE A 246 -2.18 14.68 -5.01
CA PHE A 246 -1.83 13.97 -6.24
C PHE A 246 -0.37 14.18 -6.65
N THR A 247 0.14 13.24 -7.44
CA THR A 247 1.36 13.41 -8.21
C THR A 247 1.01 13.63 -9.69
N MET A 248 1.95 14.18 -10.46
CA MET A 248 1.76 14.48 -11.88
C MET A 248 2.89 13.92 -12.71
N GLU A 249 2.56 13.39 -13.88
CA GLU A 249 3.51 12.87 -14.85
C GLU A 249 3.17 13.33 -16.26
N ALA A 250 4.19 13.70 -17.03
CA ALA A 250 4.01 14.00 -18.44
C ALA A 250 3.99 12.66 -19.21
N GLN A 251 2.90 12.40 -19.93
CA GLN A 251 2.75 11.20 -20.75
C GLN A 251 2.49 11.56 -22.21
N THR A 252 2.93 10.69 -23.11
CA THR A 252 2.69 10.81 -24.55
C THR A 252 1.83 9.65 -25.02
N PHE A 253 0.64 9.95 -25.53
CA PHE A 253 -0.27 8.95 -26.07
C PHE A 253 -0.69 9.33 -27.49
N ALA A 254 -0.50 8.42 -28.45
CA ALA A 254 -0.79 8.65 -29.88
C ALA A 254 -0.18 9.98 -30.43
N GLY A 255 1.04 10.31 -29.99
CA GLY A 255 1.75 11.54 -30.39
C GLY A 255 1.27 12.82 -29.70
N LYS A 256 0.27 12.76 -28.81
CA LYS A 256 -0.21 13.90 -28.04
C LYS A 256 0.32 13.82 -26.61
N GLU A 257 0.98 14.89 -26.18
CA GLU A 257 1.41 15.05 -24.80
C GLU A 257 0.24 15.49 -23.91
N SER A 258 0.19 14.94 -22.70
CA SER A 258 -0.78 15.31 -21.68
C SER A 258 -0.20 15.13 -20.28
N VAL A 259 -0.82 15.79 -19.30
CA VAL A 259 -0.50 15.56 -17.88
C VAL A 259 -1.38 14.44 -17.37
N SER A 260 -0.76 13.38 -16.85
CA SER A 260 -1.39 12.36 -16.04
C SER A 260 -1.42 12.81 -14.59
N ILE A 261 -2.59 12.78 -13.95
CA ILE A 261 -2.74 13.06 -12.52
C ILE A 261 -3.01 11.73 -11.81
N ILE A 262 -2.15 11.38 -10.86
CA ILE A 262 -2.32 10.19 -10.03
C ILE A 262 -2.70 10.65 -8.63
N LEU A 263 -3.95 10.37 -8.23
CA LEU A 263 -4.42 10.71 -6.89
C LEU A 263 -3.72 9.82 -5.86
N LYS A 264 -3.31 10.47 -4.77
CA LYS A 264 -2.71 9.83 -3.60
C LYS A 264 -3.68 9.81 -2.43
N ASP A 265 -4.48 10.87 -2.27
CA ASP A 265 -5.52 10.96 -1.25
C ASP A 265 -6.59 11.99 -1.66
N TYR A 266 -7.77 11.89 -1.07
CA TYR A 266 -8.85 12.84 -1.25
C TYR A 266 -9.74 12.93 0.00
N ARG A 267 -10.41 14.06 0.15
CA ARG A 267 -11.46 14.24 1.16
C ARG A 267 -12.57 15.13 0.64
N LYS A 268 -13.75 15.10 1.26
CA LYS A 268 -14.78 16.11 0.99
C LYS A 268 -14.27 17.49 1.40
N SER A 269 -14.46 18.46 0.52
CA SER A 269 -14.01 19.83 0.73
C SER A 269 -14.81 20.47 1.87
N GLY A 270 -14.14 21.28 2.69
CA GLY A 270 -14.74 21.91 3.87
C GLY A 270 -14.75 21.06 5.14
N LEU A 271 -14.23 19.82 5.10
CA LEU A 271 -13.96 19.05 6.32
C LEU A 271 -12.78 19.64 7.10
N GLU A 272 -13.02 20.06 8.34
CA GLU A 272 -11.94 20.39 9.26
C GLU A 272 -11.23 19.12 9.74
N GLN A 273 -10.06 18.85 9.17
CA GLN A 273 -9.26 17.66 9.43
C GLN A 273 -8.97 17.44 10.92
N ARG A 274 -8.72 18.51 11.68
CA ARG A 274 -8.52 18.43 13.14
C ARG A 274 -9.74 17.87 13.87
N LYS A 275 -10.94 18.28 13.47
CA LYS A 275 -12.20 17.77 14.06
C LYS A 275 -12.44 16.32 13.67
N TYR A 276 -12.13 15.95 12.43
CA TYR A 276 -12.24 14.55 11.98
C TYR A 276 -11.32 13.63 12.77
N PHE A 277 -10.03 13.95 12.86
CA PHE A 277 -9.10 13.11 13.63
C PHE A 277 -9.42 13.11 15.12
N ALA A 278 -9.77 14.25 15.72
CA ALA A 278 -10.21 14.27 17.13
C ALA A 278 -11.44 13.39 17.38
N ALA A 279 -12.39 13.33 16.44
CA ALA A 279 -13.55 12.45 16.54
C ALA A 279 -13.17 10.97 16.32
N LYS A 280 -12.26 10.69 15.39
CA LYS A 280 -11.75 9.33 15.13
C LYS A 280 -10.98 8.80 16.34
N ASP A 281 -10.05 9.58 16.88
CA ASP A 281 -9.27 9.22 18.07
C ASP A 281 -10.20 9.01 19.28
N ALA A 282 -11.24 9.84 19.43
CA ALA A 282 -12.23 9.64 20.48
C ALA A 282 -13.01 8.32 20.30
N TYR A 283 -13.37 7.94 19.07
CA TYR A 283 -14.05 6.68 18.78
C TYR A 283 -13.15 5.46 19.04
N GLU A 284 -11.89 5.49 18.60
CA GLU A 284 -10.93 4.39 18.79
C GLU A 284 -10.51 4.18 20.25
N LYS A 285 -10.81 5.12 21.14
CA LYS A 285 -10.54 5.00 22.58
C LYS A 285 -11.58 4.16 23.34
N TYR A 286 -12.76 3.92 22.76
CA TYR A 286 -13.87 3.18 23.37
C TYR A 286 -14.13 1.86 22.64
#